data_AF-A0A9W8EZJ3-F1
#
_entry.id   AF-A0A9W8EZJ3-F1
#
_cell.length_a   1.000
_cell.length_b   1.000
_cell.length_c   1.000
_cell.angle_alpha   90.00
_cell.angle_beta   90.00
_cell.angle_gamma   90.00
#
_symmetry.space_group_name_H-M   'P 1'
#
loop_
_entity.id
_entity.type
_entity.pdbx_description
1 polymer ?
#
loop_
_entity_poly.entity_id
_entity_poly.type
_entity_poly.pdbx_seq_one_letter_code
_entity_poly.pdbx_strand_id
1 'polypeptide(L)'
;TFLVGERITIADIILACDLMTVYTAYLTSEDRKKYRNVTRYFKTMINQPAFKAVVGEVTLCVERIKPQPSAKDAKKAEKAEKKAEKKPAEQPKKAEKKAKEVDEDEEMEAPAPKPKSKLDLLPPPKMVLDDWKRFYSNNDTKPDAMNWLWEHYDDEGYSFWKVEYKYNDELAKLFMTNNLIGGHFNRLERARKYAFGNLLTLGKDDDNMIWGYFMVRGKEIPEEVSDAADFESFAWTAADHKDPKTRAEIEDCFAWEGPSLPRECYDGKTFK
;
A
#
# COMPACT_ATOMS: atom_id res chain seq x y z
N THR A 1 13.46 -26.68 -20.74
CA THR A 1 14.17 -26.03 -19.63
C THR A 1 13.14 -25.47 -18.69
N PHE A 2 13.30 -25.79 -17.42
CA PHE A 2 12.41 -25.43 -16.33
C PHE A 2 13.17 -24.51 -15.37
N LEU A 3 12.48 -23.90 -14.43
CA LEU A 3 13.08 -22.96 -13.47
C LEU A 3 14.13 -23.66 -12.59
N VAL A 4 13.85 -24.90 -12.20
CA VAL A 4 14.75 -25.69 -11.34
C VAL A 4 14.99 -27.05 -11.98
N GLY A 5 16.20 -27.25 -12.49
CA GLY A 5 16.63 -28.53 -13.08
C GLY A 5 16.03 -28.82 -14.47
N GLU A 6 15.89 -30.11 -14.77
CA GLU A 6 15.53 -30.60 -16.11
C GLU A 6 14.10 -31.14 -16.23
N ARG A 7 13.30 -31.08 -15.15
CA ARG A 7 11.90 -31.54 -15.12
C ARG A 7 10.98 -30.47 -14.55
N ILE A 8 9.68 -30.55 -14.86
CA ILE A 8 8.66 -29.66 -14.29
C ILE A 8 8.64 -29.86 -12.78
N THR A 9 8.71 -28.75 -12.06
CA THR A 9 8.59 -28.69 -10.61
C THR A 9 7.37 -27.86 -10.20
N ILE A 10 7.06 -27.85 -8.91
CA ILE A 10 6.00 -27.00 -8.35
C ILE A 10 6.30 -25.51 -8.63
N ALA A 11 7.57 -25.10 -8.62
CA ALA A 11 7.96 -23.73 -8.95
C ALA A 11 7.52 -23.35 -10.37
N ASP A 12 7.60 -24.30 -11.32
CA ASP A 12 7.19 -24.03 -12.69
C ASP A 12 5.68 -23.83 -12.81
N ILE A 13 4.90 -24.61 -12.06
CA ILE A 13 3.44 -24.56 -12.02
C ILE A 13 2.99 -23.22 -11.44
N ILE A 14 3.51 -22.82 -10.28
CA ILE A 14 3.16 -21.57 -9.62
C ILE A 14 3.48 -20.39 -10.54
N LEU A 15 4.69 -20.32 -11.10
CA LEU A 15 5.06 -19.23 -11.99
C LEU A 15 4.20 -19.19 -13.26
N ALA A 16 3.84 -20.34 -13.82
CA ALA A 16 2.96 -20.38 -14.99
C ALA A 16 1.55 -19.86 -14.67
N CYS A 17 1.03 -20.12 -13.47
CA CYS A 17 -0.24 -19.58 -13.00
C CYS A 17 -0.17 -18.06 -12.81
N ASP A 18 0.88 -17.56 -12.15
CA ASP A 18 1.05 -16.11 -11.89
C ASP A 18 1.21 -15.32 -13.20
N LEU A 19 1.93 -15.89 -14.17
CA LEU A 19 2.10 -15.28 -15.48
C LEU A 19 0.83 -15.31 -16.34
N MET A 20 -0.18 -16.11 -16.00
CA MET A 20 -1.39 -16.28 -16.81
C MET A 20 -2.09 -14.94 -17.07
N THR A 21 -2.43 -14.22 -16.01
CA THR A 21 -3.10 -12.91 -16.07
C THR A 21 -2.30 -11.91 -16.89
N VAL A 22 -0.98 -11.91 -16.74
CA VAL A 22 -0.10 -10.99 -17.46
C VAL A 22 -0.12 -11.28 -18.97
N TYR A 23 -0.09 -12.56 -19.36
CA TYR A 23 -0.08 -12.98 -20.77
C TYR A 23 -1.44 -12.92 -21.46
N THR A 24 -2.55 -12.96 -20.72
CA THR A 24 -3.91 -12.89 -21.26
C THR A 24 -4.49 -11.47 -21.26
N ALA A 25 -4.13 -10.61 -20.30
CA ALA A 25 -4.71 -9.26 -20.16
C ALA A 25 -3.78 -8.10 -20.58
N TYR A 26 -2.46 -8.23 -20.42
CA TYR A 26 -1.55 -7.07 -20.48
C TYR A 26 -0.44 -7.17 -21.55
N LEU A 27 0.12 -8.36 -21.78
CA LEU A 27 1.27 -8.55 -22.68
C LEU A 27 0.83 -8.72 -24.14
N THR A 28 0.82 -7.60 -24.87
CA THR A 28 0.56 -7.59 -26.32
C THR A 28 1.62 -8.36 -27.12
N SER A 29 1.37 -8.58 -28.41
CA SER A 29 2.34 -9.23 -29.30
C SER A 29 3.69 -8.48 -29.36
N GLU A 30 3.69 -7.15 -29.24
CA GLU A 30 4.91 -6.35 -29.26
C GLU A 30 5.70 -6.45 -27.95
N ASP A 31 5.00 -6.45 -26.80
CA ASP A 31 5.65 -6.56 -25.49
C ASP A 31 6.29 -7.94 -25.29
N ARG A 32 5.64 -9.00 -25.81
CA ARG A 32 6.18 -10.37 -25.76
C ARG A 32 7.50 -10.53 -26.51
N LYS A 33 7.80 -9.67 -27.51
CA LYS A 33 9.10 -9.70 -28.21
C LYS A 33 10.26 -9.29 -27.29
N LYS A 34 10.01 -8.40 -26.32
CA LYS A 34 11.01 -7.97 -25.33
C LYS A 34 11.36 -9.10 -24.34
N TYR A 35 10.40 -9.98 -24.06
CA TYR A 35 10.54 -11.08 -23.10
C TYR A 35 10.54 -12.46 -23.77
N ARG A 36 11.42 -12.65 -24.76
CA ARG A 36 11.45 -13.87 -25.61
C ARG A 36 11.56 -15.16 -24.81
N ASN A 37 12.47 -15.23 -23.84
CA ASN A 37 12.74 -16.46 -23.08
C ASN A 37 11.58 -16.81 -22.14
N VAL A 38 10.99 -15.80 -21.49
CA VAL A 38 9.81 -15.95 -20.63
C VAL A 38 8.59 -16.34 -21.44
N THR A 39 8.39 -15.73 -22.61
CA THR A 39 7.27 -16.06 -23.51
C THR A 39 7.39 -17.49 -24.01
N ARG A 40 8.60 -17.94 -24.36
CA ARG A 40 8.86 -19.34 -24.74
C ARG A 40 8.52 -20.29 -23.59
N TYR A 41 9.02 -20.00 -22.39
CA TYR A 41 8.78 -20.81 -21.20
C TYR A 41 7.28 -20.90 -20.87
N PHE A 42 6.58 -19.77 -20.82
CA PHE A 42 5.14 -19.71 -20.56
C PHE A 42 4.35 -20.54 -21.58
N LYS A 43 4.65 -20.39 -22.87
CA LYS A 43 4.06 -21.21 -23.94
C LYS A 43 4.33 -22.71 -23.75
N THR A 44 5.51 -23.09 -23.26
CA THR A 44 5.83 -24.49 -22.97
C THR A 44 5.01 -25.05 -21.81
N MET A 45 4.74 -24.24 -20.79
CA MET A 45 3.96 -24.64 -19.61
C MET A 45 2.45 -24.77 -19.90
N ILE A 46 1.84 -23.76 -20.52
CA ILE A 46 0.40 -23.78 -20.84
C ILE A 46 0.02 -24.87 -21.86
N ASN A 47 1.00 -25.37 -22.63
CA ASN A 47 0.77 -26.42 -23.61
C ASN A 47 0.91 -27.84 -23.03
N GLN A 48 1.24 -28.00 -21.76
CA GLN A 48 1.31 -29.32 -21.13
C GLN A 48 -0.10 -29.92 -21.01
N PRO A 49 -0.26 -31.24 -21.24
CA PRO A 49 -1.58 -31.89 -21.19
C PRO A 49 -2.32 -31.67 -19.87
N ALA A 50 -1.58 -31.75 -18.74
CA ALA A 50 -2.15 -31.50 -17.42
C ALA A 50 -2.63 -30.05 -17.24
N PHE A 51 -1.93 -29.09 -17.83
CA PHE A 51 -2.30 -27.67 -17.75
C PHE A 51 -3.53 -27.37 -18.61
N LYS A 52 -3.58 -27.91 -19.83
CA LYS A 52 -4.75 -27.80 -20.72
C LYS A 52 -6.01 -28.44 -20.12
N ALA A 53 -5.86 -29.54 -19.39
CA ALA A 53 -6.98 -30.22 -18.74
C ALA A 53 -7.65 -29.36 -17.66
N VAL A 54 -6.90 -28.45 -17.01
CA VAL A 54 -7.41 -27.60 -15.92
C VAL A 54 -7.80 -26.21 -16.40
N VAL A 55 -6.93 -25.57 -17.20
CA VAL A 55 -7.08 -24.15 -17.58
C VAL A 55 -7.76 -23.98 -18.94
N GLY A 56 -7.78 -25.02 -19.77
CA GLY A 56 -8.34 -24.95 -21.12
C GLY A 56 -7.42 -24.24 -22.12
N GLU A 57 -8.02 -23.71 -23.20
CA GLU A 57 -7.28 -23.02 -24.25
C GLU A 57 -7.00 -21.56 -23.88
N VAL A 58 -5.72 -21.24 -23.69
CA VAL A 58 -5.26 -19.90 -23.29
C VAL A 58 -5.02 -19.04 -24.53
N THR A 59 -5.88 -18.03 -24.71
CA THR A 59 -5.70 -17.03 -25.77
C THR A 59 -4.81 -15.88 -25.27
N LEU A 60 -3.73 -15.59 -25.99
CA LEU A 60 -2.76 -14.56 -25.59
C LEU A 60 -3.23 -13.15 -25.99
N CYS A 61 -2.97 -12.17 -25.12
CA CYS A 61 -3.37 -10.77 -25.29
C CYS A 61 -2.88 -10.18 -26.63
N VAL A 62 -3.82 -9.68 -27.44
CA VAL A 62 -3.52 -8.98 -28.72
C VAL A 62 -3.60 -7.47 -28.52
N GLU A 63 -4.64 -6.99 -27.84
CA GLU A 63 -4.83 -5.60 -27.43
C GLU A 63 -4.99 -5.57 -25.91
N ARG A 64 -4.34 -4.61 -25.24
CA ARG A 64 -4.43 -4.47 -23.77
C ARG A 64 -5.88 -4.22 -23.40
N ILE A 65 -6.38 -4.90 -22.37
CA ILE A 65 -7.70 -4.61 -21.81
C ILE A 65 -7.68 -3.15 -21.38
N LYS A 66 -8.47 -2.31 -22.08
CA LYS A 66 -8.69 -0.92 -21.67
C LYS A 66 -9.51 -0.95 -20.38
N PRO A 67 -9.18 -0.12 -19.38
CA PRO A 67 -10.00 -0.03 -18.17
C PRO A 67 -11.44 0.23 -18.59
N GLN A 68 -12.35 -0.66 -18.21
CA GLN A 68 -13.77 -0.46 -18.50
C GLN A 68 -14.22 0.79 -17.75
N PRO A 69 -14.80 1.79 -18.45
CA PRO A 69 -15.37 2.94 -17.77
C PRO A 69 -16.49 2.46 -16.85
N SER A 70 -16.49 2.98 -15.63
CA SER A 70 -17.50 2.66 -14.62
C SER A 70 -18.91 2.92 -15.17
N ALA A 71 -19.93 2.21 -14.69
CA ALA A 71 -21.33 2.43 -15.08
C ALA A 71 -21.84 3.87 -14.81
N LYS A 72 -21.07 4.71 -14.09
CA LYS A 72 -21.33 6.15 -13.91
C LYS A 72 -20.98 6.99 -15.13
N ASP A 73 -20.14 6.50 -16.04
CA ASP A 73 -19.68 7.23 -17.23
C ASP A 73 -20.56 7.03 -18.47
N ALA A 74 -21.35 5.94 -18.53
CA ALA A 74 -22.33 5.72 -19.60
C ALA A 74 -23.45 6.79 -19.62
N LYS A 75 -23.79 7.40 -18.48
CA LYS A 75 -24.78 8.50 -18.40
C LYS A 75 -24.21 9.89 -18.73
N LYS A 76 -22.88 10.03 -18.82
CA LYS A 76 -22.23 11.32 -19.13
C LYS A 76 -21.81 11.42 -20.61
N ALA A 77 -21.64 10.29 -21.29
CA ALA A 77 -21.27 10.21 -22.71
C ALA A 77 -22.39 10.69 -23.68
N GLU A 78 -23.67 10.48 -23.36
CA GLU A 78 -24.78 10.90 -24.24
C GLU A 78 -24.96 12.44 -24.33
N LYS A 79 -24.36 13.19 -23.39
CA LYS A 79 -24.51 14.66 -23.32
C LYS A 79 -23.34 15.45 -23.91
N ALA A 80 -22.24 14.79 -24.28
CA ALA A 80 -21.01 15.46 -24.73
C ALA A 80 -20.73 15.34 -26.26
N GLU A 81 -21.37 14.41 -26.97
CA GLU A 81 -21.15 14.19 -28.42
C GLU A 81 -21.67 15.31 -29.35
N LYS A 82 -22.33 16.36 -28.85
CA LYS A 82 -22.87 17.46 -29.68
C LYS A 82 -22.01 18.73 -29.78
N LYS A 83 -20.85 18.81 -29.13
CA LYS A 83 -19.98 20.00 -29.21
C LYS A 83 -18.50 19.62 -29.23
N ALA A 84 -17.94 19.45 -30.43
CA ALA A 84 -16.66 20.04 -30.86
C ALA A 84 -16.04 19.25 -32.02
N GLU A 85 -16.82 19.06 -33.08
CA GLU A 85 -16.25 18.91 -34.41
C GLU A 85 -15.73 20.28 -34.86
N LYS A 86 -14.40 20.52 -34.76
CA LYS A 86 -13.55 21.40 -35.61
C LYS A 86 -12.15 21.63 -34.98
N LYS A 87 -11.21 20.73 -35.31
CA LYS A 87 -9.90 20.91 -36.01
C LYS A 87 -8.93 22.11 -35.65
N PRO A 88 -7.62 22.04 -35.98
CA PRO A 88 -6.50 21.59 -35.11
C PRO A 88 -5.23 22.52 -35.11
N ALA A 89 -4.15 22.05 -34.45
CA ALA A 89 -2.74 22.53 -34.37
C ALA A 89 -2.50 23.72 -33.40
N GLU A 90 -1.44 23.82 -32.60
CA GLU A 90 -0.01 23.47 -32.78
C GLU A 90 0.70 23.37 -31.40
N GLN A 91 1.80 22.62 -31.32
CA GLN A 91 2.76 22.52 -30.20
C GLN A 91 3.64 23.80 -30.08
N PRO A 92 4.61 23.98 -29.12
CA PRO A 92 4.97 23.23 -27.90
C PRO A 92 5.35 24.11 -26.65
N LYS A 93 5.65 23.41 -25.53
CA LYS A 93 6.65 23.69 -24.45
C LYS A 93 6.18 24.10 -23.03
N LYS A 94 6.51 23.16 -22.13
CA LYS A 94 7.19 23.27 -20.80
C LYS A 94 6.37 23.54 -19.53
N ALA A 95 6.51 22.55 -18.62
CA ALA A 95 6.87 22.66 -17.20
C ALA A 95 5.87 22.03 -16.21
N GLU A 96 6.38 21.00 -15.51
CA GLU A 96 6.11 20.57 -14.13
C GLU A 96 4.66 20.56 -13.59
N LYS A 97 4.15 19.34 -13.37
CA LYS A 97 3.89 18.79 -12.03
C LYS A 97 3.57 17.30 -12.15
N LYS A 98 4.45 16.45 -11.60
CA LYS A 98 4.19 15.01 -11.41
C LYS A 98 3.09 14.88 -10.35
N ALA A 99 1.86 14.64 -10.79
CA ALA A 99 0.82 14.08 -9.96
C ALA A 99 1.16 12.59 -9.75
N LYS A 100 1.32 12.20 -8.48
CA LYS A 100 1.31 10.79 -8.06
C LYS A 100 -0.13 10.29 -8.25
N GLU A 101 -0.32 9.41 -9.22
CA GLU A 101 -1.43 8.45 -9.23
C GLU A 101 -1.27 7.55 -7.99
N VAL A 102 -2.28 7.54 -7.12
CA VAL A 102 -2.49 6.44 -6.19
C VAL A 102 -3.81 5.81 -6.60
N ASP A 103 -3.63 4.64 -7.20
CA ASP A 103 -4.61 3.60 -7.49
C ASP A 103 -4.97 2.96 -6.14
N GLU A 104 -6.22 3.13 -5.68
CA GLU A 104 -6.82 2.38 -4.56
C GLU A 104 -8.32 2.24 -4.85
N ASP A 105 -8.68 1.23 -5.66
CA ASP A 105 -9.98 0.55 -5.58
C ASP A 105 -9.69 -0.96 -5.42
N GLU A 106 -9.30 -1.37 -4.21
CA GLU A 106 -9.45 -2.76 -3.77
C GLU A 106 -10.93 -3.02 -3.51
N GLU A 107 -11.61 -3.57 -4.50
CA GLU A 107 -12.87 -4.26 -4.33
C GLU A 107 -12.61 -5.46 -3.39
N MET A 108 -13.18 -5.41 -2.18
CA MET A 108 -13.16 -6.49 -1.21
C MET A 108 -13.76 -7.77 -1.82
N GLU A 109 -12.92 -8.64 -2.38
CA GLU A 109 -13.23 -10.07 -2.39
C GLU A 109 -13.19 -10.54 -0.94
N ALA A 110 -14.38 -10.75 -0.35
CA ALA A 110 -14.52 -11.26 1.00
C ALA A 110 -13.72 -12.58 1.16
N PRO A 111 -12.62 -12.60 1.93
CA PRO A 111 -11.94 -13.85 2.23
C PRO A 111 -12.75 -14.59 3.29
N ALA A 112 -12.81 -15.92 3.15
CA ALA A 112 -13.44 -16.86 4.07
C ALA A 112 -13.21 -16.50 5.56
N PRO A 113 -14.18 -16.78 6.45
CA PRO A 113 -14.19 -16.28 7.82
C PRO A 113 -12.97 -16.79 8.61
N LYS A 114 -11.96 -15.94 8.71
CA LYS A 114 -10.82 -16.11 9.60
C LYS A 114 -11.26 -15.76 11.03
N PRO A 115 -10.65 -16.38 12.05
CA PRO A 115 -11.08 -16.24 13.44
C PRO A 115 -11.26 -14.76 13.81
N LYS A 116 -12.45 -14.40 14.31
CA LYS A 116 -12.80 -13.03 14.69
C LYS A 116 -11.74 -12.50 15.64
N SER A 117 -11.16 -11.34 15.32
CA SER A 117 -10.25 -10.67 16.24
C SER A 117 -11.01 -10.33 17.52
N LYS A 118 -10.34 -10.36 18.67
CA LYS A 118 -10.94 -9.87 19.93
C LYS A 118 -11.38 -8.41 19.79
N LEU A 119 -10.79 -7.67 18.85
CA LEU A 119 -11.16 -6.30 18.52
C LEU A 119 -12.48 -6.16 17.75
N ASP A 120 -12.90 -7.18 17.00
CA ASP A 120 -14.21 -7.21 16.34
C ASP A 120 -15.37 -7.39 17.35
N LEU A 121 -15.05 -7.81 18.58
CA LEU A 121 -16.02 -7.96 19.67
C LEU A 121 -16.18 -6.67 20.49
N LEU A 122 -15.30 -5.69 20.29
CA LEU A 122 -15.44 -4.39 20.93
C LEU A 122 -16.62 -3.63 20.31
N PRO A 123 -17.28 -2.75 21.08
CA PRO A 123 -18.29 -1.87 20.53
C PRO A 123 -17.71 -1.10 19.33
N PRO A 124 -18.50 -0.87 18.26
CA PRO A 124 -18.04 -0.10 17.11
C PRO A 124 -17.46 1.24 17.55
N PRO A 125 -16.33 1.68 16.98
CA PRO A 125 -15.81 3.01 17.27
C PRO A 125 -16.85 4.08 16.94
N LYS A 126 -16.76 5.22 17.61
CA LYS A 126 -17.36 6.45 17.09
C LYS A 126 -16.63 6.93 15.82
N MET A 127 -15.31 6.70 15.75
CA MET A 127 -14.44 7.06 14.63
C MET A 127 -14.22 5.89 13.66
N VAL A 128 -14.73 6.01 12.43
CA VAL A 128 -14.46 5.04 11.38
C VAL A 128 -13.03 5.25 10.85
N LEU A 129 -12.17 4.23 11.01
CA LEU A 129 -10.76 4.32 10.62
C LEU A 129 -10.57 4.47 9.10
N ASP A 130 -11.47 3.90 8.30
CA ASP A 130 -11.39 4.01 6.83
C ASP A 130 -11.70 5.43 6.35
N ASP A 131 -12.64 6.13 7.00
CA ASP A 131 -12.91 7.55 6.73
C ASP A 131 -11.69 8.40 7.07
N TRP A 132 -11.01 8.09 8.17
CA TRP A 132 -9.74 8.72 8.53
C TRP A 132 -8.67 8.53 7.45
N LYS A 133 -8.40 7.29 7.06
CA LYS A 133 -7.39 6.94 6.05
C LYS A 133 -7.65 7.64 4.72
N ARG A 134 -8.93 7.66 4.31
CA ARG A 134 -9.38 8.35 3.11
C ARG A 134 -9.21 9.85 3.23
N PHE A 135 -9.56 10.45 4.37
CA PHE A 135 -9.44 11.88 4.58
C PHE A 135 -7.96 12.31 4.60
N TYR A 136 -7.12 11.57 5.32
CA TYR A 136 -5.68 11.81 5.39
C TYR A 136 -5.00 11.72 4.02
N SER A 137 -5.37 10.75 3.17
CA SER A 137 -4.76 10.59 1.85
C SER A 137 -5.19 11.65 0.83
N ASN A 138 -6.36 12.27 1.01
CA ASN A 138 -6.97 13.17 0.02
C ASN A 138 -6.82 14.66 0.34
N ASN A 139 -6.40 15.01 1.56
CA ASN A 139 -6.32 16.40 2.00
C ASN A 139 -4.93 16.72 2.55
N ASP A 140 -4.63 18.00 2.70
CA ASP A 140 -3.38 18.44 3.32
C ASP A 140 -3.34 17.97 4.78
N THR A 141 -2.21 17.41 5.18
CA THR A 141 -2.11 16.81 6.51
C THR A 141 -2.26 17.87 7.61
N LYS A 142 -1.64 19.03 7.39
CA LYS A 142 -1.81 20.22 8.23
C LYS A 142 -2.36 21.37 7.39
N PRO A 143 -3.46 22.01 7.80
CA PRO A 143 -4.20 21.77 9.04
C PRO A 143 -5.32 20.72 8.92
N ASP A 144 -5.75 20.36 7.71
CA ASP A 144 -7.06 19.73 7.48
C ASP A 144 -7.17 18.34 8.10
N ALA A 145 -6.26 17.42 7.78
CA ALA A 145 -6.34 16.05 8.31
C ALA A 145 -6.17 16.03 9.84
N MET A 146 -5.23 16.79 10.39
CA MET A 146 -5.05 16.84 11.84
C MET A 146 -6.27 17.40 12.55
N ASN A 147 -6.88 18.47 12.03
CA ASN A 147 -8.11 19.02 12.59
C ASN A 147 -9.24 17.99 12.57
N TRP A 148 -9.44 17.31 11.44
CA TRP A 148 -10.44 16.27 11.30
C TRP A 148 -10.21 15.13 12.31
N LEU A 149 -8.94 14.69 12.45
CA LEU A 149 -8.56 13.63 13.39
C LEU A 149 -9.01 14.01 14.81
N TRP A 150 -8.63 15.19 15.28
CA TRP A 150 -8.93 15.60 16.66
C TRP A 150 -10.40 15.91 16.93
N GLU A 151 -11.16 16.34 15.92
CA GLU A 151 -12.61 16.53 16.03
C GLU A 151 -13.37 15.19 16.14
N HIS A 152 -12.87 14.16 15.45
CA HIS A 152 -13.53 12.86 15.35
C HIS A 152 -12.91 11.78 16.24
N TYR A 153 -11.77 12.07 16.89
CA TYR A 153 -11.01 11.09 17.66
C TYR A 153 -11.85 10.48 18.78
N ASP A 154 -11.72 9.15 18.91
CA ASP A 154 -12.43 8.34 19.89
C ASP A 154 -11.44 7.77 20.92
N ASP A 155 -11.30 8.47 22.06
CA ASP A 155 -10.40 8.14 23.19
C ASP A 155 -10.72 6.78 23.84
N GLU A 156 -11.96 6.30 23.71
CA GLU A 156 -12.33 4.97 24.22
C GLU A 156 -11.97 3.87 23.21
N GLY A 157 -12.04 4.20 21.92
CA GLY A 157 -11.89 3.26 20.82
C GLY A 157 -10.49 3.12 20.26
N TYR A 158 -9.62 4.10 20.42
CA TYR A 158 -8.26 4.11 19.88
C TYR A 158 -7.24 4.60 20.91
N SER A 159 -5.99 4.22 20.68
CA SER A 159 -4.83 4.73 21.43
C SER A 159 -3.69 5.03 20.48
N PHE A 160 -2.83 5.98 20.86
CA PHE A 160 -1.60 6.28 20.14
C PHE A 160 -0.41 5.58 20.79
N TRP A 161 0.48 5.09 19.94
CA TRP A 161 1.70 4.41 20.32
C TRP A 161 2.87 5.02 19.56
N LYS A 162 3.87 5.47 20.31
CA LYS A 162 5.16 5.87 19.78
C LYS A 162 5.94 4.61 19.41
N VAL A 163 6.52 4.59 18.22
CA VAL A 163 7.27 3.46 17.68
C VAL A 163 8.69 3.91 17.35
N GLU A 164 9.67 3.27 17.96
CA GLU A 164 11.10 3.56 17.76
C GLU A 164 11.85 2.27 17.46
N TYR A 165 12.68 2.26 16.43
CA TYR A 165 13.52 1.09 16.15
C TYR A 165 14.66 0.99 17.17
N LYS A 166 14.89 -0.21 17.70
CA LYS A 166 15.84 -0.42 18.80
C LYS A 166 17.30 -0.41 18.36
N TYR A 167 17.58 -0.80 17.11
CA TYR A 167 18.93 -1.01 16.57
C TYR A 167 19.30 0.10 15.57
N ASN A 168 19.06 1.37 15.93
CA ASN A 168 19.33 2.50 15.02
C ASN A 168 20.83 2.61 14.65
N ASP A 169 21.72 2.09 15.49
CA ASP A 169 23.17 1.99 15.27
C ASP A 169 23.56 1.04 14.14
N GLU A 170 22.69 0.10 13.77
CA GLU A 170 22.90 -0.81 12.62
C GLU A 170 22.46 -0.20 11.29
N LEU A 171 21.81 0.97 11.30
CA LEU A 171 21.23 1.58 10.12
C LEU A 171 22.26 2.39 9.31
N ALA A 172 22.69 1.86 8.17
CA ALA A 172 23.66 2.53 7.32
C ALA A 172 23.04 3.52 6.32
N LYS A 173 22.27 3.03 5.33
CA LYS A 173 21.78 3.86 4.21
C LYS A 173 20.31 4.20 4.36
N LEU A 174 19.96 5.48 4.18
CA LEU A 174 18.58 5.98 4.33
C LEU A 174 17.56 5.19 3.49
N PHE A 175 17.89 4.84 2.25
CA PHE A 175 17.00 4.05 1.40
C PHE A 175 16.82 2.60 1.91
N MET A 176 17.83 2.01 2.55
CA MET A 176 17.73 0.67 3.15
C MET A 176 16.86 0.72 4.40
N THR A 177 17.04 1.76 5.23
CA THR A 177 16.20 2.05 6.39
C THR A 177 14.74 2.21 5.99
N ASN A 178 14.46 2.97 4.93
CA ASN A 178 13.10 3.12 4.41
C ASN A 178 12.53 1.80 3.86
N ASN A 179 13.36 0.94 3.26
CA ASN A 179 12.92 -0.40 2.83
C ASN A 179 12.58 -1.30 4.03
N LEU A 180 13.31 -1.19 5.14
CA LEU A 180 13.02 -1.91 6.39
C LEU A 180 11.62 -1.58 6.90
N ILE A 181 11.24 -0.30 6.91
CA ILE A 181 9.89 0.16 7.26
C ILE A 181 8.82 -0.53 6.38
N GLY A 182 9.05 -0.58 5.07
CA GLY A 182 8.11 -1.25 4.16
C GLY A 182 7.99 -2.76 4.43
N GLY A 183 9.11 -3.42 4.74
CA GLY A 183 9.11 -4.81 5.15
C GLY A 183 8.33 -5.05 6.44
N HIS A 184 8.44 -4.14 7.42
CA HIS A 184 7.69 -4.18 8.66
C HIS A 184 6.18 -4.03 8.42
N PHE A 185 5.77 -3.08 7.58
CA PHE A 185 4.37 -2.87 7.23
C PHE A 185 3.74 -4.10 6.55
N ASN A 186 4.46 -4.76 5.65
CA ASN A 186 3.98 -6.00 5.02
C ASN A 186 3.74 -7.12 6.06
N ARG A 187 4.51 -7.15 7.15
CA ARG A 187 4.30 -8.10 8.25
C ARG A 187 3.13 -7.71 9.16
N LEU A 188 2.79 -6.43 9.21
CA LEU A 188 1.64 -5.88 9.93
C LEU A 188 0.32 -5.94 9.13
N GLU A 189 0.27 -6.54 7.94
CA GLU A 189 -0.93 -6.54 7.07
C GLU A 189 -2.22 -6.99 7.78
N ARG A 190 -2.11 -7.94 8.73
CA ARG A 190 -3.27 -8.37 9.54
C ARG A 190 -3.85 -7.26 10.41
N ALA A 191 -3.03 -6.31 10.85
CA ALA A 191 -3.42 -5.16 11.64
C ALA A 191 -3.96 -4.00 10.79
N ARG A 192 -3.92 -4.08 9.45
CA ARG A 192 -4.32 -3.00 8.53
C ARG A 192 -5.74 -2.50 8.82
N LYS A 193 -6.67 -3.41 9.13
CA LYS A 193 -8.06 -3.05 9.49
C LYS A 193 -8.18 -2.26 10.82
N TYR A 194 -7.23 -2.41 11.73
CA TYR A 194 -7.32 -1.91 13.11
C TYR A 194 -6.31 -0.82 13.45
N ALA A 195 -5.35 -0.56 12.57
CA ALA A 195 -4.27 0.37 12.81
C ALA A 195 -4.03 1.28 11.62
N PHE A 196 -3.54 2.48 11.94
CA PHE A 196 -3.03 3.46 11.01
C PHE A 196 -1.77 4.05 11.62
N GLY A 197 -0.73 4.31 10.84
CA GLY A 197 0.46 4.91 11.41
C GLY A 197 1.43 5.42 10.37
N ASN A 198 2.36 6.26 10.81
CA ASN A 198 3.47 6.70 9.99
C ASN A 198 4.77 6.32 10.67
N LEU A 199 5.68 5.72 9.92
CA LEU A 199 7.08 5.59 10.30
C LEU A 199 7.93 6.43 9.36
N LEU A 200 8.80 7.22 9.96
CA LEU A 200 9.70 8.12 9.27
C LEU A 200 11.12 7.59 9.36
N THR A 201 11.85 7.74 8.28
CA THR A 201 13.30 7.64 8.24
C THR A 201 13.87 9.02 8.46
N LEU A 202 14.52 9.23 9.60
CA LEU A 202 15.04 10.52 10.01
C LEU A 202 16.56 10.50 10.11
N GLY A 203 17.22 11.62 9.85
CA GLY A 203 18.68 11.78 9.95
C GLY A 203 19.41 11.67 8.61
N LYS A 204 20.63 11.16 8.66
CA LYS A 204 21.54 11.09 7.50
C LYS A 204 22.09 9.68 7.32
N ASP A 205 22.71 9.42 6.18
CA ASP A 205 23.49 8.19 6.01
C ASP A 205 24.46 7.99 7.19
N ASP A 206 24.52 6.76 7.68
CA ASP A 206 25.35 6.28 8.79
C ASP A 206 25.01 6.89 10.18
N ASP A 207 24.02 7.78 10.26
CA ASP A 207 23.41 8.32 11.49
C ASP A 207 21.93 8.63 11.25
N ASN A 208 21.14 7.56 11.09
CA ASN A 208 19.70 7.64 10.88
C ASN A 208 18.93 6.78 11.89
N MET A 209 17.63 7.04 11.97
CA MET A 209 16.71 6.37 12.88
C MET A 209 15.37 6.13 12.22
N ILE A 210 14.69 5.08 12.68
CA ILE A 210 13.27 4.87 12.37
C ILE A 210 12.45 5.28 13.58
N TRP A 211 11.51 6.18 13.34
CA TRP A 211 10.68 6.76 14.39
C TRP A 211 9.31 7.14 13.84
N GLY A 212 8.27 6.96 14.65
CA GLY A 212 6.97 7.49 14.30
C GLY A 212 5.87 7.10 15.28
N TYR A 213 4.64 7.20 14.81
CA TYR A 213 3.44 6.99 15.62
C TYR A 213 2.44 6.10 14.91
N PHE A 214 1.80 5.24 15.69
CA PHE A 214 0.68 4.41 15.29
C PHE A 214 -0.54 4.75 16.13
N MET A 215 -1.69 4.82 15.48
CA MET A 215 -3.02 4.80 16.07
C MET A 215 -3.57 3.38 15.92
N VAL A 216 -3.89 2.73 17.03
CA VAL A 216 -4.41 1.35 17.05
C VAL A 216 -5.76 1.30 17.73
N ARG A 217 -6.62 0.38 17.28
CA ARG A 217 -7.91 0.09 17.89
C ARG A 217 -7.70 -0.52 19.28
N GLY A 218 -8.37 0.04 20.28
CA GLY A 218 -8.27 -0.38 21.67
C GLY A 218 -7.19 0.36 22.45
N LYS A 219 -7.03 0.02 23.74
CA LYS A 219 -6.08 0.65 24.67
C LYS A 219 -4.76 -0.11 24.80
N GLU A 220 -4.68 -1.29 24.21
CA GLU A 220 -3.52 -2.17 24.23
C GLU A 220 -3.12 -2.49 22.78
N ILE A 221 -1.86 -2.88 22.59
CA ILE A 221 -1.37 -3.30 21.28
C ILE A 221 -2.09 -4.59 20.87
N PRO A 222 -2.77 -4.61 19.71
CA PRO A 222 -3.47 -5.79 19.23
C PRO A 222 -2.53 -6.99 18.99
N GLU A 223 -3.07 -8.20 19.11
CA GLU A 223 -2.32 -9.43 18.80
C GLU A 223 -1.84 -9.43 17.34
N GLU A 224 -2.63 -8.84 16.44
CA GLU A 224 -2.30 -8.65 15.03
C GLU A 224 -1.05 -7.79 14.82
N VAL A 225 -0.69 -6.93 15.77
CA VAL A 225 0.53 -6.12 15.75
C VAL A 225 1.67 -6.85 16.47
N SER A 226 1.39 -7.47 17.62
CA SER A 226 2.43 -8.14 18.43
C SER A 226 2.92 -9.46 17.83
N ASP A 227 2.12 -10.13 17.00
CA ASP A 227 2.47 -11.39 16.31
C ASP A 227 3.43 -11.16 15.12
N ALA A 228 3.69 -9.91 14.74
CA ALA A 228 4.67 -9.62 13.69
C ALA A 228 6.07 -10.09 14.11
N ALA A 229 6.75 -10.82 13.23
CA ALA A 229 8.04 -11.46 13.53
C ALA A 229 9.15 -10.48 13.95
N ASP A 230 9.03 -9.21 13.56
CA ASP A 230 9.97 -8.14 13.91
C ASP A 230 9.38 -7.12 14.91
N PHE A 231 8.24 -7.43 15.55
CA PHE A 231 7.62 -6.58 16.56
C PHE A 231 8.62 -6.22 17.68
N GLU A 232 9.42 -7.18 18.13
CA GLU A 232 10.41 -6.98 19.18
C GLU A 232 11.57 -6.06 18.78
N SER A 233 11.81 -5.85 17.49
CA SER A 233 12.83 -4.93 17.00
C SER A 233 12.39 -3.46 17.12
N PHE A 234 11.10 -3.22 17.36
CA PHE A 234 10.53 -1.91 17.61
C PHE A 234 10.11 -1.77 19.07
N ALA A 235 10.40 -0.63 19.67
CA ALA A 235 9.90 -0.23 20.97
C ALA A 235 8.55 0.46 20.78
N TRP A 236 7.51 -0.08 21.40
CA TRP A 236 6.16 0.48 21.38
C TRP A 236 5.86 1.08 22.75
N THR A 237 5.67 2.40 22.79
CA THR A 237 5.38 3.13 24.03
C THR A 237 4.04 3.83 23.90
N ALA A 238 3.14 3.61 24.86
CA ALA A 238 1.85 4.30 24.87
C ALA A 238 2.06 5.82 24.95
N ALA A 239 1.39 6.56 24.08
CA ALA A 239 1.52 8.00 23.95
C ALA A 239 0.25 8.70 24.47
N ASP A 240 0.45 9.69 25.34
CA ASP A 240 -0.66 10.49 25.86
C ASP A 240 -0.94 11.68 24.94
N HIS A 241 -1.95 11.52 24.07
CA HIS A 241 -2.38 12.58 23.13
C HIS A 241 -3.01 13.80 23.80
N LYS A 242 -3.28 13.76 25.12
CA LYS A 242 -3.77 14.92 25.88
C LYS A 242 -2.63 15.86 26.27
N ASP A 243 -1.39 15.37 26.30
CA ASP A 243 -0.21 16.23 26.49
C ASP A 243 0.04 17.06 25.22
N PRO A 244 0.07 18.40 25.30
CA PRO A 244 0.28 19.26 24.13
C PRO A 244 1.58 18.95 23.38
N LYS A 245 2.63 18.49 24.07
CA LYS A 245 3.89 18.13 23.44
C LYS A 245 3.76 16.85 22.62
N THR A 246 3.24 15.77 23.20
CA THR A 246 3.00 14.52 22.46
C THR A 246 2.01 14.72 21.31
N ARG A 247 0.99 15.57 21.50
CA ARG A 247 0.07 15.93 20.43
C ARG A 247 0.78 16.60 19.26
N ALA A 248 1.65 17.58 19.52
CA ALA A 248 2.46 18.22 18.49
C ALA A 248 3.41 17.22 17.79
N GLU A 249 4.02 16.29 18.53
CA GLU A 249 4.84 15.21 17.96
C GLU A 249 4.04 14.29 17.03
N ILE A 250 2.81 13.92 17.39
CA ILE A 250 1.92 13.11 16.55
C ILE A 250 1.57 13.89 15.26
N GLU A 251 1.22 15.16 15.38
CA GLU A 251 0.87 16.00 14.24
C GLU A 251 2.06 16.18 13.28
N ASP A 252 3.25 16.47 13.81
CA ASP A 252 4.50 16.58 13.04
C ASP A 252 4.88 15.24 12.39
N CYS A 253 4.74 14.13 13.11
CA CYS A 253 4.96 12.79 12.58
C CYS A 253 4.00 12.46 11.45
N PHE A 254 2.73 12.84 11.59
CA PHE A 254 1.73 12.54 10.57
C PHE A 254 1.93 13.45 9.35
N ALA A 255 2.39 14.69 9.52
CA ALA A 255 2.72 15.59 8.42
C ALA A 255 4.08 15.30 7.75
N TRP A 256 4.92 14.47 8.38
CA TRP A 256 6.32 14.19 7.98
C TRP A 256 7.22 15.44 8.05
N GLU A 257 6.75 16.49 8.71
CA GLU A 257 7.43 17.76 8.86
C GLU A 257 7.04 18.43 10.18
N GLY A 258 8.02 19.09 10.80
CA GLY A 258 7.80 19.92 11.98
C GLY A 258 8.98 19.91 12.96
N PRO A 259 9.00 20.87 13.91
CA PRO A 259 10.10 21.05 14.86
C PRO A 259 10.15 19.98 15.97
N SER A 260 9.07 19.22 16.16
CA SER A 260 8.97 18.19 17.20
C SER A 260 9.57 16.85 16.73
N LEU A 261 9.96 16.74 15.46
CA LEU A 261 10.69 15.59 14.95
C LEU A 261 12.09 15.55 15.58
N PRO A 262 12.59 14.38 16.00
CA PRO A 262 13.89 14.27 16.66
C PRO A 262 15.06 14.57 15.71
N ARG A 263 14.88 14.38 14.40
CA ARG A 263 15.85 14.64 13.35
C ARG A 263 15.14 15.06 12.06
N GLU A 264 15.90 15.61 11.10
CA GLU A 264 15.41 15.96 9.77
C GLU A 264 14.79 14.74 9.08
N CYS A 265 13.59 14.89 8.52
CA CYS A 265 12.91 13.81 7.82
C CYS A 265 13.48 13.64 6.42
N TYR A 266 13.97 12.44 6.12
CA TYR A 266 14.41 12.07 4.77
C TYR A 266 13.23 11.57 3.93
N ASP A 267 12.52 10.57 4.45
CA ASP A 267 11.36 9.96 3.80
C ASP A 267 10.48 9.26 4.85
N GLY A 268 9.25 8.95 4.50
CA GLY A 268 8.29 8.28 5.38
C GLY A 268 7.48 7.23 4.65
N LYS A 269 6.82 6.37 5.42
CA LYS A 269 5.79 5.47 4.92
C LYS A 269 4.58 5.51 5.84
N THR A 270 3.42 5.51 5.21
CA THR A 270 2.12 5.40 5.87
C THR A 270 1.61 3.97 5.82
N PHE A 271 1.27 3.45 6.99
CA PHE A 271 0.53 2.21 7.17
C PHE A 271 -0.96 2.54 7.18
N LYS A 272 -1.68 2.10 6.15
CA LYS A 272 -3.12 2.29 5.99
C LYS A 272 -3.74 1.09 5.31
#